data_AF-T0YCP6-F1
#
_entry.id   AF-T0YCP6-F1
#
_cell.length_a   1.000
_cell.length_b   1.000
_cell.length_c   1.000
_cell.angle_alpha   90.00
_cell.angle_beta   90.00
_cell.angle_gamma   90.00
#
_symmetry.space_group_name_H-M   'P 1'
#
loop_
_entity.id
_entity.type
_entity.pdbx_description
1 polymer ?
#
loop_
_entity_poly.entity_id
_entity_poly.type
_entity_poly.pdbx_seq_one_letter_code
_entity_poly.pdbx_strand_id
1 'polypeptide(L)'
;HVFATLAFFMIFLYETGKIPLESAGLQELGMIDESLNYEYSGRLLAMNKWSGYIKQYLLGSVLLNVFLFPWGLYSTYPYFLLDVPVMIGKWLLLIFIVMVIETTLAKVRLFKILDYLAVAFTFSILFLLLSEVMH
;
A
#
# COMPACT_ATOMS: atom_id res chain seq x y z
N HIS A 1 7.26 -14.51 -8.92
CA HIS A 1 7.27 -13.51 -7.82
C HIS A 1 7.00 -12.08 -8.29
N VAL A 2 7.68 -11.57 -9.32
CA VAL A 2 7.54 -10.16 -9.78
C VAL A 2 6.07 -9.73 -10.00
N PHE A 3 5.25 -10.54 -10.68
CA PHE A 3 3.83 -10.24 -10.91
C PHE A 3 3.01 -10.19 -9.61
N ALA A 4 3.31 -11.06 -8.64
CA ALA A 4 2.63 -11.06 -7.34
C ALA A 4 2.98 -9.82 -6.51
N THR A 5 4.26 -9.43 -6.50
CA THR A 5 4.73 -8.21 -5.84
C THR A 5 4.05 -6.99 -6.43
N LEU A 6 3.90 -6.94 -7.76
CA LEU A 6 3.27 -5.84 -8.48
C LEU A 6 1.75 -5.77 -8.20
N ALA A 7 1.05 -6.91 -8.23
CA ALA A 7 -0.37 -6.98 -7.87
C ALA A 7 -0.60 -6.56 -6.40
N PHE A 8 0.21 -7.07 -5.47
CA PHE A 8 0.11 -6.71 -4.06
C PHE A 8 0.46 -5.24 -3.81
N PHE A 9 1.42 -4.69 -4.54
CA PHE A 9 1.74 -3.26 -4.50
C PHE A 9 0.58 -2.40 -4.99
N MET A 10 -0.12 -2.82 -6.05
CA MET A 10 -1.32 -2.12 -6.50
C MET A 10 -2.41 -2.10 -5.43
N ILE A 11 -2.67 -3.25 -4.79
CA ILE A 11 -3.63 -3.39 -3.70
C ILE A 11 -3.21 -2.52 -2.49
N PHE A 12 -1.93 -2.51 -2.15
CA PHE A 12 -1.39 -1.67 -1.07
C PHE A 12 -1.68 -0.18 -1.29
N LEU A 13 -1.45 0.33 -2.51
CA LEU A 13 -1.74 1.73 -2.85
C LEU A 13 -3.24 2.05 -2.77
N TYR A 14 -4.08 1.11 -3.20
CA TYR A 14 -5.53 1.23 -3.11
C TYR A 14 -6.03 1.27 -1.66
N GLU A 15 -5.64 0.29 -0.84
CA GLU A 15 -6.06 0.18 0.56
C GLU A 15 -5.54 1.31 1.46
N THR A 16 -4.43 1.93 1.09
CA THR A 16 -3.88 3.07 1.82
C THR A 16 -4.46 4.41 1.39
N GLY A 17 -5.38 4.43 0.41
CA GLY A 17 -6.02 5.66 -0.09
C GLY A 17 -5.04 6.62 -0.75
N LYS A 18 -3.87 6.12 -1.17
CA LYS A 18 -2.77 6.93 -1.71
C LYS A 18 -2.89 7.17 -3.21
N ILE A 19 -3.83 6.50 -3.87
CA ILE A 19 -4.15 6.82 -5.26
C ILE A 19 -4.94 8.13 -5.27
N PRO A 20 -4.53 9.16 -6.05
CA PRO A 20 -5.20 10.46 -6.09
C PRO A 20 -6.52 10.42 -6.88
N LEU A 21 -7.41 9.49 -6.50
CA LEU A 21 -8.75 9.28 -7.02
C LEU A 21 -9.79 9.95 -6.11
N GLU A 22 -9.54 9.94 -4.79
CA GLU A 22 -10.35 10.62 -3.78
C GLU A 22 -9.77 12.01 -3.50
N SER A 23 -10.30 12.99 -4.20
CA SER A 23 -10.05 14.38 -3.88
C SER A 23 -10.95 14.78 -2.71
N ALA A 24 -10.43 14.81 -1.48
CA ALA A 24 -11.02 15.61 -0.41
C ALA A 24 -11.12 17.06 -0.89
N GLY A 25 -12.34 17.55 -1.13
CA GLY A 25 -12.59 18.85 -1.76
C GLY A 25 -14.03 19.00 -2.26
N LEU A 26 -14.35 20.19 -2.79
CA LEU A 26 -15.67 20.72 -3.21
C LEU A 26 -16.54 19.84 -4.15
N GLN A 27 -16.11 18.63 -4.48
CA GLN A 27 -16.92 17.67 -5.19
C GLN A 27 -17.94 17.04 -4.22
N GLU A 28 -19.21 17.06 -4.59
CA GLU A 28 -20.31 16.60 -3.73
C GLU A 28 -20.12 15.16 -3.23
N LEU A 29 -19.59 14.28 -4.08
CA LEU A 29 -19.27 12.90 -3.71
C LEU A 29 -18.10 12.78 -2.72
N GLY A 30 -17.07 13.63 -2.85
CA GLY A 30 -15.95 13.63 -1.90
C GLY A 30 -16.34 14.17 -0.52
N MET A 31 -17.30 15.09 -0.47
CA MET A 31 -17.86 15.57 0.79
C MET A 31 -18.68 14.49 1.51
N ILE A 32 -19.31 13.55 0.80
CA ILE A 32 -20.02 12.42 1.43
C ILE A 32 -19.03 11.49 2.14
N ASP A 33 -17.93 11.10 1.48
CA ASP A 33 -16.93 10.23 2.10
C ASP A 33 -16.21 10.91 3.26
N GLU A 34 -15.94 12.23 3.16
CA GLU A 34 -15.30 12.97 4.25
C GLU A 34 -16.26 13.25 5.42
N SER A 35 -17.57 13.33 5.16
CA SER A 35 -18.59 13.52 6.20
C SER A 35 -18.60 12.39 7.23
N LEU A 36 -18.29 11.15 6.83
CA LEU A 36 -18.18 10.00 7.73
C LEU A 36 -17.13 10.23 8.83
N ASN A 37 -16.05 10.96 8.52
CA ASN A 37 -15.04 11.31 9.51
C ASN A 37 -15.46 12.51 10.39
N TYR A 38 -16.33 13.39 9.89
CA TYR A 38 -16.85 14.53 10.66
C TYR A 38 -17.89 14.14 11.72
N GLU A 39 -18.46 12.95 11.63
CA GLU A 39 -19.32 12.38 12.67
C GLU A 39 -18.55 12.02 13.96
N TYR A 40 -17.24 11.77 13.84
CA TYR A 40 -16.39 11.41 14.97
C TYR A 40 -15.63 12.61 15.53
N SER A 41 -15.64 12.78 16.85
CA SER A 41 -14.90 13.84 17.53
C SER A 41 -13.82 13.31 18.49
N GLY A 42 -12.74 14.08 18.63
CA GLY A 42 -11.67 13.86 19.61
C GLY A 42 -11.06 12.46 19.58
N ARG A 43 -11.36 11.65 20.61
CA ARG A 43 -10.77 10.33 20.83
C ARG A 43 -11.15 9.31 19.76
N LEU A 44 -12.40 9.31 19.30
CA LEU A 44 -12.87 8.34 18.30
C LEU A 44 -12.24 8.62 16.93
N LEU A 45 -12.10 9.90 16.57
CA LEU A 45 -11.39 10.31 15.37
C LEU A 45 -9.91 9.89 15.40
N ALA A 46 -9.24 10.05 16.55
CA ALA A 46 -7.86 9.60 16.73
C ALA A 46 -7.74 8.07 16.57
N MET A 47 -8.69 7.31 17.13
CA MET A 47 -8.72 5.85 16.99
C MET A 47 -8.90 5.44 15.52
N ASN A 48 -9.79 6.11 14.78
CA ASN A 48 -10.03 5.83 13.36
C ASN A 48 -8.77 6.09 12.51
N LYS A 49 -8.15 7.26 12.69
CA LYS A 49 -6.89 7.60 11.99
C LYS A 49 -5.76 6.63 12.34
N TRP A 50 -5.67 6.23 13.60
CA TRP A 50 -4.65 5.29 14.05
C TRP A 50 -4.85 3.89 13.45
N SER A 51 -6.10 3.43 13.32
CA SER A 51 -6.42 2.19 12.61
C SER A 51 -5.93 2.22 11.16
N GLY A 52 -6.11 3.35 10.47
CA GLY A 52 -5.57 3.56 9.12
C GLY A 52 -4.05 3.42 9.05
N TYR A 53 -3.32 4.05 9.98
CA TYR A 53 -1.85 3.92 10.05
C TYR A 53 -1.39 2.50 10.37
N ILE A 54 -2.10 1.78 11.25
CA ILE A 54 -1.81 0.38 11.56
C ILE A 54 -2.00 -0.50 10.31
N LYS A 55 -3.09 -0.30 9.56
CA LYS A 55 -3.34 -1.02 8.31
C LYS A 55 -2.20 -0.78 7.31
N GLN A 56 -1.80 0.47 7.10
CA GLN A 56 -0.70 0.83 6.21
C GLN A 56 0.62 0.17 6.65
N TYR A 57 0.91 0.18 7.96
CA TYR A 57 2.10 -0.46 8.50
C TYR A 57 2.11 -1.97 8.26
N LEU A 58 0.99 -2.65 8.54
CA LEU A 58 0.87 -4.10 8.36
C LEU A 58 1.03 -4.50 6.88
N LEU A 59 0.28 -3.86 5.99
CA LEU A 59 0.36 -4.17 4.55
C LEU A 59 1.74 -3.86 3.98
N GLY A 60 2.34 -2.72 4.35
CA GLY A 60 3.69 -2.35 3.94
C GLY A 60 4.75 -3.33 4.45
N SER A 61 4.61 -3.81 5.69
CA SER A 61 5.51 -4.82 6.26
C SER A 61 5.40 -6.15 5.51
N VAL A 62 4.19 -6.60 5.18
CA VAL A 62 3.99 -7.82 4.37
C VAL A 62 4.61 -7.64 2.99
N LEU A 63 4.41 -6.48 2.35
CA LEU A 63 4.98 -6.18 1.04
C LEU A 63 6.50 -6.29 1.05
N LEU A 64 7.16 -5.69 2.05
CA LEU A 64 8.61 -5.67 2.18
C LEU A 64 9.20 -7.04 2.55
N ASN A 65 8.56 -7.77 3.47
CA ASN A 65 9.12 -9.02 4.01
C ASN A 65 8.75 -10.26 3.20
N VAL A 66 7.53 -10.34 2.68
CA VAL A 66 7.03 -11.54 1.98
C VAL A 66 7.31 -11.48 0.48
N PHE A 67 7.07 -10.32 -0.16
CA PHE A 67 7.11 -10.21 -1.63
C PHE A 67 8.43 -9.67 -2.20
N LEU A 68 9.17 -8.87 -1.44
CA LEU A 68 10.40 -8.19 -1.89
C LEU A 68 11.70 -8.95 -1.57
N PHE A 69 11.61 -10.15 -1.01
CA PHE A 69 12.68 -11.00 -0.46
C PHE A 69 13.10 -10.67 0.99
N PRO A 70 13.29 -11.70 1.84
CA PRO A 70 13.84 -11.57 3.19
C PRO A 70 15.37 -11.35 3.16
N TRP A 71 15.87 -10.49 2.28
CA TRP A 71 17.29 -10.16 2.24
C TRP A 71 17.68 -9.21 3.36
N GLY A 72 18.84 -9.48 3.97
CA GLY A 72 19.45 -8.64 5.00
C GLY A 72 18.96 -8.88 6.43
N LEU A 73 18.33 -10.04 6.70
CA LEU A 73 18.10 -10.51 8.07
C LEU A 73 19.18 -11.54 8.40
N TYR A 74 20.18 -11.14 9.17
CA TYR A 74 21.28 -12.02 9.58
C TYR A 74 20.99 -12.56 10.98
N SER A 75 20.54 -13.81 11.06
CA SER A 75 20.24 -14.47 12.34
C SER A 75 21.49 -14.91 13.14
N THR A 76 22.69 -14.54 12.69
CA THR A 76 23.96 -14.94 13.29
C THR A 76 24.55 -13.79 14.12
N TYR A 77 24.88 -14.07 15.38
CA TYR A 77 25.61 -13.13 16.24
C TYR A 77 26.99 -12.81 15.64
N PRO A 78 27.43 -11.55 15.54
CA PRO A 78 26.84 -10.30 16.06
C PRO A 78 26.06 -9.46 15.01
N TYR A 79 25.80 -10.01 13.82
CA TYR A 79 25.25 -9.26 12.68
C TYR A 79 23.77 -8.87 12.81
N PHE A 80 23.05 -9.38 13.80
CA PHE A 80 21.64 -9.03 14.07
C PHE A 80 21.40 -7.51 14.24
N LEU A 81 22.41 -6.76 14.69
CA LEU A 81 22.33 -5.29 14.83
C LEU A 81 22.18 -4.57 13.48
N LEU A 82 22.59 -5.20 12.39
CA LEU A 82 22.44 -4.65 11.04
C LEU A 82 21.02 -4.78 10.49
N ASP A 83 20.17 -5.61 11.09
CA ASP A 83 18.80 -5.81 10.63
C ASP A 83 17.94 -4.55 10.83
N VAL A 84 18.19 -3.78 11.90
CA VAL A 84 17.48 -2.53 12.21
C VAL A 84 17.68 -1.47 11.10
N PRO A 85 18.91 -1.05 10.76
CA PRO A 85 19.11 -0.07 9.69
C PRO A 85 18.67 -0.59 8.31
N VAL A 86 18.79 -1.90 8.04
CA VAL A 86 18.27 -2.49 6.80
C VAL A 86 16.75 -2.34 6.71
N MET A 87 16.03 -2.62 7.79
CA MET A 87 14.57 -2.48 7.83
C MET A 87 14.15 -1.02 7.66
N ILE A 88 14.83 -0.08 8.33
CA ILE A 88 14.58 1.36 8.17
C ILE A 88 14.83 1.78 6.71
N GLY A 89 15.92 1.32 6.09
CA GLY A 89 16.22 1.59 4.69
C GLY A 89 15.14 1.09 3.73
N LYS A 90 14.61 -0.13 3.97
CA LYS A 90 13.49 -0.69 3.19
C LYS A 90 12.23 0.17 3.30
N TRP A 91 11.89 0.62 4.50
CA TRP A 91 10.75 1.51 4.73
C TRP A 91 10.93 2.87 4.04
N LEU A 92 12.12 3.47 4.14
CA LEU A 92 12.41 4.74 3.46
C LEU A 92 12.29 4.60 1.94
N LEU A 93 12.78 3.50 1.37
CA LEU A 93 12.64 3.21 -0.06
C LEU A 93 11.16 3.07 -0.45
N LEU A 94 10.36 2.34 0.33
CA LEU A 94 8.93 2.20 0.07
C LEU A 94 8.20 3.55 0.14
N ILE A 95 8.49 4.36 1.16
CA ILE A 95 7.92 5.70 1.30
C ILE A 95 8.31 6.58 0.10
N PHE A 96 9.57 6.52 -0.33
CA PHE A 96 10.05 7.27 -1.48
C PHE A 96 9.32 6.89 -2.77
N ILE A 97 9.18 5.59 -3.07
CA ILE A 97 8.45 5.10 -4.25
C ILE A 97 7.00 5.59 -4.21
N VAL A 98 6.34 5.43 -3.07
CA VAL A 98 4.95 5.85 -2.87
C VAL A 98 4.81 7.36 -3.07
N MET A 99 5.72 8.16 -2.52
CA MET A 99 5.73 9.62 -2.66
C MET A 99 5.92 10.06 -4.12
N VAL A 100 6.80 9.39 -4.86
CA VAL A 100 6.98 9.66 -6.31
C VAL A 100 5.70 9.35 -7.08
N ILE A 101 5.03 8.26 -6.76
CA ILE A 101 3.76 7.88 -7.41
C ILE A 101 2.66 8.90 -7.09
N GLU A 102 2.51 9.29 -5.83
CA GLU A 102 1.53 10.30 -5.38
C GLU A 102 1.75 11.65 -6.05
N THR A 103 3.00 12.07 -6.22
CA THR A 103 3.34 13.37 -6.84
C THR A 103 3.26 13.34 -8.37
N THR A 104 3.46 12.18 -8.99
CA THR A 104 3.44 12.03 -10.45
C THR A 104 2.03 11.80 -11.01
N LEU A 105 1.15 11.13 -10.26
CA LEU A 105 -0.21 10.85 -10.70
C LEU A 105 -1.10 12.11 -10.58
N ALA A 106 -1.52 12.65 -11.72
CA ALA A 106 -2.57 13.68 -11.75
C ALA A 106 -3.92 13.10 -11.29
N LYS A 107 -4.76 13.93 -10.63
CA LYS A 107 -6.10 13.52 -10.16
C LYS A 107 -6.87 12.79 -11.26
N VAL A 108 -7.22 11.53 -11.02
CA VAL A 108 -7.95 10.69 -11.98
C VAL A 108 -9.40 10.55 -11.53
N ARG A 109 -10.34 10.40 -12.48
CA ARG A 109 -11.79 10.32 -12.18
C ARG A 109 -12.13 9.02 -11.44
N LEU A 110 -13.10 9.09 -10.52
CA LEU A 110 -13.67 7.97 -9.72
C LEU A 110 -13.89 6.66 -10.52
N PHE A 111 -14.32 6.76 -11.78
CA PHE A 111 -14.60 5.59 -12.61
C PHE A 111 -13.38 4.70 -12.92
N LYS A 112 -12.15 5.20 -12.74
CA LYS A 112 -10.93 4.42 -12.99
C LYS A 112 -10.50 3.53 -11.81
N ILE A 113 -11.15 3.63 -10.65
CA ILE A 113 -10.87 2.77 -9.49
C ILE A 113 -11.15 1.30 -9.84
N LEU A 114 -12.31 1.03 -10.46
CA LEU A 114 -12.70 -0.33 -10.82
C LEU A 114 -11.75 -0.92 -11.86
N ASP A 115 -11.34 -0.12 -12.84
CA ASP A 115 -10.36 -0.53 -13.85
C ASP A 115 -9.00 -0.85 -13.21
N TYR A 116 -8.53 -0.03 -12.27
CA TYR A 116 -7.28 -0.26 -11.56
C TYR A 116 -7.32 -1.56 -10.74
N LEU A 117 -8.43 -1.81 -10.03
CA LEU A 117 -8.60 -3.04 -9.26
C LEU A 117 -8.74 -4.27 -10.15
N ALA A 118 -9.42 -4.15 -11.29
CA ALA A 118 -9.52 -5.22 -12.29
C ALA A 118 -8.15 -5.58 -12.88
N VAL A 119 -7.30 -4.58 -13.13
CA VAL A 119 -5.91 -4.79 -13.58
C VAL A 119 -5.09 -5.49 -12.48
N ALA A 120 -5.19 -5.05 -11.23
CA ALA A 120 -4.51 -5.71 -10.10
C ALA A 120 -4.95 -7.19 -9.96
N PHE A 121 -6.25 -7.44 -10.08
CA PHE A 121 -6.81 -8.80 -10.05
C PHE A 121 -6.31 -9.66 -11.22
N THR A 122 -6.26 -9.09 -12.43
CA THR A 122 -5.73 -9.78 -13.61
C THR A 122 -4.26 -10.16 -13.43
N PHE A 123 -3.43 -9.25 -12.89
CA PHE A 123 -2.03 -9.56 -12.56
C PHE A 123 -1.92 -10.68 -11.51
N SER A 124 -2.81 -10.71 -10.52
CA SER A 124 -2.86 -11.78 -9.52
C SER A 124 -3.21 -13.14 -10.14
N ILE A 125 -4.19 -13.20 -11.05
CA ILE A 125 -4.55 -14.42 -11.77
C ILE A 125 -3.41 -14.87 -12.68
N LEU A 126 -2.80 -13.94 -13.43
CA LEU A 126 -1.66 -14.23 -14.29
C LEU A 126 -0.50 -14.82 -13.48
N PHE A 127 -0.22 -14.26 -12.29
CA PHE A 127 0.77 -14.83 -11.39
C PHE A 127 0.43 -16.26 -10.97
N LEU A 128 -0.82 -16.52 -10.56
CA LEU A 128 -1.27 -17.86 -10.16
C LEU A 128 -1.11 -18.86 -11.31
N LEU A 129 -1.60 -18.52 -12.51
CA LEU A 129 -1.49 -19.37 -13.69
C LEU A 129 -0.03 -19.65 -14.07
N LEU A 130 0.83 -18.61 -14.08
CA LEU A 130 2.26 -18.79 -14.35
C LEU A 130 2.95 -19.63 -13.27
N SER A 131 2.54 -19.50 -12.01
CA SER A 131 3.07 -20.28 -10.90
C SER A 131 2.74 -21.76 -11.04
N GLU A 132 1.53 -22.10 -11.49
CA GLU A 132 1.10 -23.48 -11.70
C GLU A 132 1.69 -24.08 -12.97
N VAL A 133 1.83 -23.29 -14.05
CA VAL A 133 2.35 -23.78 -15.35
C VAL A 133 3.87 -23.95 -15.36
N MET A 134 4.60 -23.14 -14.59
CA MET A 134 6.06 -23.20 -14.51
C MET A 134 6.57 -24.15 -13.42
N HIS A 135 5.67 -24.87 -12.76
CA HIS A 135 6.00 -25.87 -11.74
C HIS A 135 6.19 -27.27 -12.32
#